data_AF-A0A6N7HPN8-F1
#
_entry.id   AF-A0A6N7HPN8-F1
#
_cell.length_a   1.000
_cell.length_b   1.000
_cell.length_c   1.000
_cell.angle_alpha   90.00
_cell.angle_beta   90.00
_cell.angle_gamma   90.00
#
_symmetry.space_group_name_H-M   'P 1'
#
loop_
_entity.id
_entity.type
_entity.pdbx_description
1 polymer ?
#
loop_
_entity_poly.entity_id
_entity_poly.type
_entity_poly.pdbx_seq_one_letter_code
_entity_poly.pdbx_strand_id
1 'polypeptide(L)'
;MAAPSEIRLSALLIFGAGLVFVLLGVALLGVDAYASATALRPPIATAVLGFAIAVGLVLRMRMARGVAMVAVIVFALLHVVIMFSQGQWFARVGSGVLAAAYIYAGVLLNTGPAREHLRGGA
;
A
#
# COMPACT_ATOMS: atom_id res chain seq x y z
N MET A 1 6.28 18.52 17.13
CA MET A 1 6.20 17.13 17.65
C MET A 1 6.31 16.15 16.50
N ALA A 2 7.22 15.19 16.57
CA ALA A 2 7.34 14.15 15.54
C ALA A 2 6.04 13.35 15.39
N ALA A 3 5.74 12.85 14.18
CA ALA A 3 4.59 11.99 13.97
C ALA A 3 4.75 10.68 14.78
N PRO A 4 3.66 10.12 15.34
CA PRO A 4 3.68 8.80 15.99
C PRO A 4 4.30 7.75 15.07
N SER A 5 4.96 6.75 15.66
CA SER A 5 5.57 5.65 14.93
C SER A 5 4.58 4.92 14.04
N GLU A 6 3.33 4.80 14.48
CA GLU A 6 2.23 4.15 13.77
C GLU A 6 1.90 4.87 12.46
N ILE A 7 1.91 6.21 12.46
CA ILE A 7 1.68 7.02 11.26
C ILE A 7 2.85 6.89 10.28
N ARG A 8 4.08 6.98 10.78
CA ARG A 8 5.29 6.84 9.96
C ARG A 8 5.38 5.45 9.34
N LEU A 9 5.12 4.41 10.13
CA LEU A 9 5.14 3.03 9.67
C LEU A 9 3.99 2.74 8.70
N SER A 10 2.78 3.26 8.95
CA SER A 10 1.67 3.13 8.00
C SER A 10 1.97 3.83 6.68
N ALA A 11 2.52 5.05 6.71
CA ALA A 11 2.92 5.78 5.51
C ALA A 11 4.00 5.03 4.72
N LEU A 12 5.01 4.49 5.43
CA LEU A 12 6.06 3.67 4.85
C LEU A 12 5.50 2.39 4.23
N LEU A 13 4.62 1.68 4.92
CA LEU A 13 4.03 0.43 4.42
C LEU A 13 3.15 0.69 3.20
N ILE A 14 2.31 1.72 3.21
CA ILE A 14 1.40 2.03 2.11
C ILE A 14 2.18 2.43 0.85
N PHE A 15 3.09 3.39 0.97
CA PHE A 15 3.87 3.83 -0.19
C PHE A 15 4.93 2.80 -0.60
N GLY A 16 5.64 2.23 0.36
CA GLY A 16 6.67 1.22 0.14
C GLY A 16 6.13 -0.05 -0.51
N ALA A 17 4.95 -0.53 -0.09
CA ALA A 17 4.30 -1.66 -0.74
C ALA A 17 3.94 -1.34 -2.21
N GLY A 18 3.50 -0.12 -2.50
CA GLY A 18 3.29 0.34 -3.88
C GLY A 18 4.56 0.30 -4.72
N LEU A 19 5.70 0.75 -4.17
CA LEU A 19 7.00 0.68 -4.85
C LEU A 19 7.46 -0.75 -5.08
N VAL A 20 7.33 -1.62 -4.08
CA VAL A 20 7.66 -3.05 -4.23
C VAL A 20 6.76 -3.69 -5.29
N PHE A 21 5.48 -3.32 -5.36
CA PHE A 21 4.59 -3.81 -6.41
C PHE A 21 5.05 -3.39 -7.81
N VAL A 22 5.55 -2.15 -7.96
CA VAL A 22 6.17 -1.69 -9.22
C VAL A 22 7.37 -2.57 -9.57
N LEU A 23 8.25 -2.87 -8.60
CA LEU A 23 9.40 -3.74 -8.82
C LEU A 23 9.00 -5.15 -9.24
N LEU A 24 7.95 -5.72 -8.62
CA LEU A 24 7.40 -7.02 -9.03
C LEU A 24 6.85 -6.97 -10.46
N GLY A 25 6.17 -5.90 -10.85
CA GLY A 25 5.69 -5.70 -12.21
C GLY A 25 6.83 -5.59 -13.22
N VAL A 26 7.91 -4.88 -12.89
CA VAL A 26 9.11 -4.77 -13.74
C VAL A 26 9.81 -6.13 -13.86
N ALA A 27 9.95 -6.87 -12.77
CA ALA A 27 10.50 -8.22 -12.79
C ALA A 27 9.65 -9.15 -13.68
N LEU A 28 8.32 -9.03 -13.64
CA LEU A 28 7.41 -9.80 -14.49
C LEU A 28 7.65 -9.55 -15.97
N LEU A 29 7.86 -8.29 -16.38
CA LEU A 29 8.21 -7.95 -17.77
C LEU A 29 9.51 -8.61 -18.25
N GLY A 30 10.45 -8.84 -17.34
CA GLY A 30 11.74 -9.46 -17.67
C GLY A 30 11.69 -10.97 -17.85
N VAL A 31 10.64 -11.64 -17.37
CA VAL A 31 10.56 -13.12 -17.33
C VAL A 31 9.37 -13.70 -18.07
N ASP A 32 8.29 -12.94 -18.24
CA ASP A 32 7.08 -13.39 -18.91
C ASP A 32 6.99 -12.81 -20.32
N ALA A 33 7.11 -13.67 -21.33
CA ALA A 33 7.09 -13.30 -22.74
C ALA A 33 5.76 -12.69 -23.19
N TYR A 34 4.67 -12.91 -22.45
CA TYR A 34 3.35 -12.36 -22.76
C TYR A 34 3.05 -11.08 -21.96
N ALA A 35 3.95 -10.67 -21.06
CA ALA A 35 3.75 -9.46 -20.28
C ALA A 35 4.03 -8.21 -21.12
N SER A 36 3.11 -7.24 -21.04
CA SER A 36 3.20 -5.96 -21.73
C SER A 36 3.45 -4.83 -20.73
N ALA A 37 4.08 -3.74 -21.17
CA ALA A 37 4.28 -2.52 -20.37
C ALA A 37 2.96 -1.97 -19.75
N THR A 38 1.80 -2.29 -20.34
CA THR A 38 0.50 -1.95 -19.76
C THR A 38 0.24 -2.62 -18.40
N ALA A 39 0.89 -3.75 -18.12
CA ALA A 39 0.82 -4.44 -16.84
C ALA A 39 1.46 -3.64 -15.68
N LEU A 40 2.26 -2.61 -15.97
CA LEU A 40 2.80 -1.70 -14.95
C LEU A 40 1.80 -0.63 -14.51
N ARG A 41 0.69 -0.43 -15.22
CA ARG A 41 -0.28 0.62 -14.88
C ARG A 41 -0.87 0.43 -13.48
N PRO A 42 -1.36 -0.76 -13.07
CA PRO A 42 -1.88 -0.94 -11.71
C PRO A 42 -0.80 -0.71 -10.64
N PRO A 43 0.41 -1.29 -10.71
CA PRO A 43 1.47 -0.99 -9.75
C PRO A 43 1.80 0.50 -9.64
N ILE A 44 1.97 1.19 -10.77
CA ILE A 44 2.28 2.64 -10.77
C ILE A 44 1.14 3.44 -10.13
N ALA A 45 -0.11 3.13 -10.46
CA ALA A 45 -1.27 3.78 -9.86
C ALA A 45 -1.30 3.58 -8.34
N THR A 46 -1.03 2.37 -7.85
CA THR A 46 -0.96 2.11 -6.39
C THR A 46 0.18 2.87 -5.72
N ALA A 47 1.35 2.99 -6.36
CA ALA A 47 2.48 3.73 -5.81
C ALA A 47 2.18 5.24 -5.73
N VAL A 48 1.57 5.82 -6.77
CA VAL A 48 1.20 7.24 -6.79
C VAL A 48 0.12 7.55 -5.75
N LEU A 49 -0.94 6.73 -5.69
CA LEU A 49 -1.99 6.89 -4.68
C LEU A 49 -1.44 6.67 -3.26
N GLY A 50 -0.58 5.67 -3.09
CA GLY A 50 0.08 5.38 -1.82
C GLY A 50 0.96 6.54 -1.35
N PHE A 51 1.67 7.20 -2.27
CA PHE A 51 2.44 8.41 -1.98
C PHE A 51 1.53 9.56 -1.50
N ALA A 52 0.45 9.85 -2.23
CA ALA A 52 -0.49 10.90 -1.85
C ALA A 52 -1.11 10.65 -0.47
N ILE A 53 -1.47 9.40 -0.18
CA ILE A 53 -1.98 8.98 1.12
C ILE A 53 -0.91 9.14 2.21
N ALA A 54 0.31 8.65 1.98
CA ALA A 54 1.42 8.77 2.92
C ALA A 54 1.70 10.23 3.30
N VAL A 55 1.75 11.12 2.31
CA VAL A 55 1.88 12.57 2.52
C VAL A 55 0.71 13.12 3.34
N GLY A 56 -0.53 12.79 2.97
CA GLY A 56 -1.72 13.24 3.70
C GLY A 56 -1.76 12.80 5.17
N LEU A 57 -1.31 11.58 5.45
CA LEU A 57 -1.19 11.04 6.82
C LEU A 57 -0.14 11.81 7.64
N VAL A 58 1.03 12.08 7.06
CA VAL A 58 2.12 12.82 7.72
C VAL A 58 1.75 14.28 7.94
N LEU A 59 1.02 14.91 7.00
CA LEU A 59 0.52 16.29 7.10
C LEU A 59 -0.75 16.42 7.96
N ARG A 60 -1.17 15.35 8.65
CA ARG A 60 -2.35 15.35 9.56
C ARG A 60 -3.67 15.73 8.89
N MET A 61 -3.84 15.41 7.62
CA MET A 61 -5.11 15.68 6.94
C MET A 61 -6.20 14.77 7.51
N ARG A 62 -7.25 15.35 8.09
CA ARG A 62 -8.34 14.61 8.75
C ARG A 62 -9.01 13.57 7.83
N MET A 63 -9.13 13.90 6.53
CA MET A 63 -9.69 13.00 5.52
C MET A 63 -8.73 11.86 5.11
N ALA A 64 -7.42 12.01 5.31
CA ALA A 64 -6.44 11.02 4.88
C ALA A 64 -6.65 9.67 5.55
N ARG A 65 -7.12 9.61 6.80
CA ARG A 65 -7.45 8.34 7.47
C ARG A 65 -8.53 7.57 6.73
N GLY A 66 -9.64 8.24 6.37
CA GLY A 66 -10.77 7.60 5.70
C GLY A 66 -10.33 7.05 4.33
N VAL A 67 -9.65 7.89 3.55
CA VAL A 67 -9.10 7.51 2.24
C VAL A 67 -8.09 6.36 2.37
N ALA A 68 -7.19 6.43 3.34
CA ALA A 68 -6.20 5.37 3.59
C ALA A 68 -6.89 4.04 3.92
N MET A 69 -7.90 4.03 4.79
CA MET A 69 -8.62 2.80 5.15
C MET A 69 -9.28 2.14 3.93
N VAL A 70 -9.92 2.93 3.07
CA VAL A 70 -10.50 2.39 1.83
C VAL A 70 -9.41 1.86 0.91
N ALA A 71 -8.34 2.63 0.71
CA ALA A 71 -7.25 2.27 -0.18
C ALA A 71 -6.54 0.98 0.26
N VAL A 72 -6.19 0.82 1.55
CA VAL A 72 -5.51 -0.39 2.03
C VAL A 72 -6.37 -1.64 1.87
N ILE A 73 -7.70 -1.54 2.02
CA ILE A 73 -8.62 -2.66 1.78
C ILE A 73 -8.61 -3.02 0.29
N VAL A 74 -8.79 -2.03 -0.59
CA VAL A 74 -8.80 -2.25 -2.05
C VAL A 74 -7.46 -2.83 -2.52
N PHE A 75 -6.34 -2.30 -2.05
CA PHE A 75 -5.01 -2.77 -2.41
C PHE A 75 -4.72 -4.17 -1.85
N ALA A 76 -5.14 -4.48 -0.62
CA ALA A 76 -5.01 -5.82 -0.06
C ALA A 76 -5.80 -6.83 -0.90
N LEU A 77 -7.06 -6.52 -1.25
CA LEU A 77 -7.90 -7.39 -2.10
C LEU A 77 -7.30 -7.60 -3.48
N LEU A 78 -6.79 -6.54 -4.13
CA LEU A 78 -6.07 -6.65 -5.39
C LEU A 78 -4.92 -7.66 -5.29
N HIS A 79 -4.11 -7.56 -4.23
CA HIS A 79 -2.98 -8.48 -4.04
C HIS A 79 -3.41 -9.91 -3.69
N VAL A 80 -4.53 -10.10 -2.99
CA VAL A 80 -5.12 -11.42 -2.76
C VAL A 80 -5.55 -12.06 -4.09
N VAL A 81 -6.16 -11.30 -5.00
CA VAL A 81 -6.52 -11.79 -6.34
C VAL A 81 -5.27 -12.24 -7.11
N ILE A 82 -4.19 -11.47 -7.05
CA ILE A 82 -2.92 -11.84 -7.70
C ILE A 82 -2.31 -13.08 -7.04
N MET A 83 -2.34 -13.18 -5.71
CA MET A 83 -1.81 -14.34 -4.97
C MET A 83 -2.44 -15.66 -5.41
N PHE A 84 -3.75 -15.66 -5.66
CA PHE A 84 -4.51 -16.84 -6.12
C PHE A 84 -4.52 -17.03 -7.64
N SER A 85 -3.87 -16.15 -8.41
CA SER A 85 -3.74 -16.31 -9.85
C SER A 85 -2.82 -17.48 -10.24
N GLN A 86 -2.91 -17.93 -11.49
CA GLN A 86 -2.03 -18.94 -12.08
C GLN A 86 -0.72 -18.35 -12.64
N GLY A 87 -0.36 -17.13 -12.23
CA GLY A 87 0.85 -16.43 -12.72
C GLY A 87 2.15 -16.90 -12.07
N GLN A 88 3.22 -16.15 -12.33
CA GLN A 88 4.56 -16.43 -11.82
C GLN A 88 4.59 -16.51 -10.28
N TRP A 89 5.32 -17.51 -9.75
CA TRP A 89 5.32 -17.82 -8.31
C TRP A 89 5.76 -16.64 -7.44
N PHE A 90 6.80 -15.90 -7.86
CA PHE A 90 7.32 -14.76 -7.10
C PHE A 90 6.31 -13.61 -7.04
N ALA A 91 5.54 -13.38 -8.10
CA ALA A 91 4.49 -12.37 -8.12
C ALA A 91 3.36 -12.73 -7.16
N ARG A 92 3.03 -14.01 -7.05
CA ARG A 92 2.01 -14.52 -6.12
C ARG A 92 2.45 -14.41 -4.67
N VAL A 93 3.65 -14.93 -4.35
CA VAL A 93 4.21 -14.86 -2.99
C VAL A 93 4.43 -13.40 -2.57
N GLY A 94 5.03 -12.59 -3.46
CA GLY A 94 5.21 -11.16 -3.24
C GLY A 94 3.89 -10.46 -2.99
N SER A 95 2.84 -10.79 -3.75
CA SER A 95 1.51 -10.21 -3.52
C SER A 95 0.90 -10.63 -2.19
N GLY A 96 1.07 -11.88 -1.76
CA GLY A 96 0.65 -12.30 -0.41
C GLY A 96 1.29 -11.46 0.70
N VAL A 97 2.60 -11.18 0.59
CA VAL A 97 3.32 -10.31 1.53
C VAL A 97 2.79 -8.87 1.47
N LEU A 98 2.55 -8.33 0.28
CA LEU A 98 2.03 -6.97 0.11
C LEU A 98 0.60 -6.83 0.65
N ALA A 99 -0.25 -7.85 0.48
CA ALA A 99 -1.58 -7.89 1.10
C ALA A 99 -1.49 -7.79 2.63
N ALA A 100 -0.60 -8.58 3.25
CA ALA A 100 -0.36 -8.51 4.68
C ALA A 100 0.14 -7.13 5.14
N ALA A 101 1.04 -6.50 4.37
CA ALA A 101 1.54 -5.16 4.64
C ALA A 101 0.43 -4.09 4.64
N TYR A 102 -0.48 -4.13 3.65
CA TYR A 102 -1.62 -3.21 3.61
C TYR A 102 -2.61 -3.44 4.76
N ILE A 103 -2.92 -4.70 5.09
CA ILE A 103 -3.79 -5.04 6.23
C ILE A 103 -3.17 -4.51 7.54
N TYR A 104 -1.87 -4.74 7.74
CA TYR A 104 -1.16 -4.28 8.93
C TYR A 104 -1.13 -2.73 9.02
N ALA A 105 -0.93 -2.03 7.90
CA ALA A 105 -1.08 -0.57 7.86
C ALA A 105 -2.48 -0.12 8.29
N GLY A 106 -3.53 -0.82 7.85
CA GLY A 106 -4.91 -0.56 8.30
C GLY A 106 -5.10 -0.74 9.82
N VAL A 107 -4.49 -1.78 10.40
CA VAL A 107 -4.49 -2.02 11.86
C VAL A 107 -3.80 -0.88 12.59
N LEU A 108 -2.61 -0.46 12.14
CA LEU A 108 -1.86 0.65 12.73
C LEU A 108 -2.66 1.96 12.71
N LEU A 109 -3.36 2.27 11.62
CA LEU A 109 -4.22 3.45 11.49
C LEU A 109 -5.47 3.41 12.38
N ASN A 110 -5.78 2.27 12.98
CA ASN A 110 -6.89 2.12 13.93
C ASN A 110 -6.46 2.20 15.40
N THR A 111 -5.16 2.27 15.68
CA THR A 111 -4.62 2.43 17.04
C THR A 111 -5.00 3.79 17.65
N GLY A 112 -5.00 3.86 18.99
CA GLY A 112 -5.28 5.10 19.74
C GLY A 112 -4.39 6.28 19.30
N PRO A 113 -3.05 6.13 19.31
CA PRO A 113 -2.13 7.22 18.94
C PRO A 113 -2.37 7.75 17.52
N ALA A 114 -2.63 6.86 16.54
CA ALA A 114 -2.91 7.28 15.17
C ALA A 114 -4.24 8.04 15.06
N ARG A 115 -5.27 7.62 15.80
CA ARG A 115 -6.58 8.31 15.79
C ARG A 115 -6.49 9.70 16.43
N GLU A 116 -5.73 9.84 17.51
CA GLU A 116 -5.54 11.13 18.20
C GLU A 116 -4.74 12.12 17.34
N HIS A 117 -3.66 11.65 16.71
CA HIS A 117 -2.86 12.46 15.81
C HIS A 117 -3.66 13.06 14.63
N LEU A 118 -4.57 12.27 14.04
CA LEU A 118 -5.34 12.66 12.86
C LEU A 118 -6.66 13.39 13.19
N ARG A 119 -7.12 13.31 14.44
CA ARG A 119 -8.28 14.08 14.92
C ARG A 119 -7.91 15.47 15.42
N GLY A 120 -6.62 15.78 15.51
CA GLY A 120 -6.13 17.04 16.06
C GLY A 120 -6.27 17.07 17.58
N GLY A 121 -5.73 16.05 18.27
CA GLY A 121 -5.66 16.03 19.73
C GLY A 121 -5.18 17.38 20.30
N ALA A 122 -5.92 17.83 21.32
CA ALA A 122 -5.77 19.09 22.05
C ALA A 122 -4.35 19.37 22.53
#